data_AF-V7I231-F1
#
_entry.id   AF-V7I231-F1
#
_cell.length_a   1.000
_cell.length_b   1.000
_cell.length_c   1.000
_cell.angle_alpha   90.00
_cell.angle_beta   90.00
_cell.angle_gamma   90.00
#
_symmetry.space_group_name_H-M   'P 1'
#
loop_
_entity.id
_entity.type
_entity.pdbx_description
1 polymer ?
#
loop_
_entity_poly.entity_id
_entity_poly.type
_entity_poly.pdbx_seq_one_letter_code
_entity_poly.pdbx_strand_id
1 'polypeptide(L)'
;MRKLRLIAAGIVMVAAAAAVYMAFFRELPGPPGLEAKSTLGTARAIMGTYGWDYGNRSVQADSMHPTKFQYRPENILQVAAGEKITIYPVYNDKFYKGSLELFDFEVYSVQGTEVSPSGGVAELKGSTITAEVPEASGDHILVMIIRYQQGSVSYGLKVSSKKEAPMKGLELYIFRDGGKVVYSLLVGTNRNKTEEEITGNPMATDSLEDIRMQLGGFADSFVTIYQMPGANFTEAEYLSIEDELTDGFGHEFNAAGVWSR
;
A
#
# COMPACT_ATOMS: atom_id res chain seq x y z
N MET A 1 -16.14 42.84 37.21
CA MET A 1 -15.08 41.92 37.67
C MET A 1 -15.52 40.46 37.85
N ARG A 2 -16.67 40.14 38.49
CA ARG A 2 -17.13 38.74 38.66
C ARG A 2 -17.37 37.95 37.36
N LYS A 3 -17.98 38.57 36.34
CA LYS A 3 -18.23 37.92 35.03
C LYS A 3 -16.95 37.54 34.28
N LEU A 4 -15.91 38.37 34.38
CA LEU A 4 -14.61 38.11 33.76
C LEU A 4 -13.88 36.90 34.40
N ARG A 5 -14.01 36.74 35.73
CA ARG A 5 -13.43 35.61 36.47
C ARG A 5 -14.12 34.28 36.16
N LEU A 6 -15.43 34.30 35.92
CA LEU A 6 -16.21 33.12 35.51
C LEU A 6 -15.84 32.64 34.09
N ILE A 7 -15.65 33.56 33.16
CA ILE A 7 -15.22 33.23 31.79
C ILE A 7 -13.80 32.65 31.79
N ALA A 8 -12.87 33.26 32.54
CA ALA A 8 -11.49 32.76 32.66
C ALA A 8 -11.43 31.35 33.28
N ALA A 9 -12.22 31.06 34.32
CA ALA A 9 -12.29 29.73 34.93
C ALA A 9 -12.87 28.67 33.97
N GLY A 10 -13.86 29.03 33.15
CA GLY A 10 -14.42 28.16 32.12
C GLY A 10 -13.39 27.76 31.05
N ILE A 11 -12.58 28.72 30.59
CA ILE A 11 -11.53 28.47 29.59
C ILE A 11 -10.45 27.52 30.13
N VAL A 12 -10.04 27.70 31.40
CA VAL A 12 -9.04 26.82 32.04
C VAL A 12 -9.57 25.39 32.16
N MET A 13 -10.85 25.19 32.49
CA MET A 13 -11.43 23.83 32.57
C MET A 13 -11.53 23.15 31.22
N VAL A 14 -11.91 23.87 30.15
CA VAL A 14 -11.97 23.30 28.79
C VAL A 14 -10.57 22.95 28.29
N ALA A 15 -9.57 23.80 28.54
CA ALA A 15 -8.17 23.51 28.20
C ALA A 15 -7.62 22.31 28.98
N ALA A 16 -7.96 22.17 30.27
CA ALA A 16 -7.58 21.01 31.07
C ALA A 16 -8.26 19.73 30.58
N ALA A 17 -9.55 19.77 30.24
CA ALA A 17 -10.27 18.63 29.69
C ALA A 17 -9.72 18.22 28.30
N ALA A 18 -9.39 19.18 27.44
CA ALA A 18 -8.75 18.93 26.15
C ALA A 18 -7.34 18.34 26.32
N ALA A 19 -6.55 18.82 27.29
CA ALA A 19 -5.23 18.26 27.59
C ALA A 19 -5.32 16.82 28.12
N VAL A 20 -6.30 16.52 28.98
CA VAL A 20 -6.57 15.16 29.46
C VAL A 20 -7.06 14.27 28.32
N TYR A 21 -7.98 14.75 27.47
CA TYR A 21 -8.45 14.04 26.29
C TYR A 21 -7.31 13.73 25.32
N MET A 22 -6.46 14.72 25.00
CA MET A 22 -5.27 14.55 24.16
C MET A 22 -4.23 13.61 24.80
N ALA A 23 -4.13 13.56 26.13
CA ALA A 23 -3.27 12.61 26.83
C ALA A 23 -3.82 11.17 26.80
N PHE A 24 -5.15 11.00 26.85
CA PHE A 24 -5.83 9.70 26.76
C PHE A 24 -5.90 9.14 25.34
N PHE A 25 -5.96 10.00 24.32
CA PHE A 25 -6.02 9.65 22.90
C PHE A 25 -4.71 9.90 22.16
N ARG A 26 -3.56 9.91 22.85
CA ARG A 26 -2.28 9.77 22.16
C ARG A 26 -2.33 8.48 21.34
N GLU A 27 -2.21 8.60 20.03
CA GLU A 27 -2.04 7.48 19.12
C GLU A 27 -1.00 6.55 19.74
N LEU A 28 -1.40 5.31 19.99
CA LEU A 28 -0.47 4.28 20.43
C LEU A 28 0.57 4.17 19.32
N PRO A 29 1.87 4.37 19.59
CA PRO A 29 2.89 4.19 18.56
C PRO A 29 2.92 2.69 18.24
N GLY A 30 2.19 2.30 17.19
CA GLY A 30 2.20 0.94 16.66
C GLY A 30 3.57 0.60 16.06
N PRO A 31 3.71 -0.54 15.39
CA PRO A 31 4.93 -0.83 14.65
C PRO A 31 5.09 0.16 13.49
N PRO A 32 6.31 0.60 13.15
CA PRO A 32 6.51 1.52 12.02
C PRO A 32 6.12 0.86 10.68
N GLY A 33 5.68 1.62 9.69
CA GLY A 33 5.69 1.11 8.32
C GLY A 33 7.14 0.95 7.83
N LEU A 34 7.41 0.02 6.91
CA LEU A 34 8.71 -0.07 6.24
C LEU A 34 8.57 0.16 4.73
N GLU A 35 9.48 0.95 4.19
CA GLU A 35 9.65 1.17 2.76
C GLU A 35 11.04 0.69 2.34
N ALA A 36 11.10 0.04 1.18
CA ALA A 36 12.31 -0.49 0.59
C ALA A 36 12.59 0.23 -0.72
N LYS A 37 13.87 0.42 -1.02
CA LYS A 37 14.36 1.11 -2.20
C LYS A 37 15.47 0.33 -2.88
N SER A 38 15.39 0.28 -4.20
CA SER A 38 16.40 -0.19 -5.13
C SER A 38 16.71 0.90 -6.17
N THR A 39 17.59 0.60 -7.09
CA THR A 39 17.86 1.36 -8.31
C THR A 39 16.68 1.36 -9.28
N LEU A 40 15.78 0.37 -9.19
CA LEU A 40 14.64 0.19 -10.09
C LEU A 40 13.31 0.71 -9.52
N GLY A 41 13.24 1.00 -8.22
CA GLY A 41 12.03 1.58 -7.63
C GLY A 41 11.97 1.49 -6.11
N THR A 42 10.74 1.63 -5.59
CA THR A 42 10.41 1.50 -4.18
C THR A 42 9.24 0.54 -3.99
N ALA A 43 9.13 -0.07 -2.81
CA ALA A 43 8.02 -0.92 -2.42
C ALA A 43 7.82 -0.86 -0.90
N ARG A 44 6.61 -1.15 -0.42
CA ARG A 44 6.29 -1.18 1.01
C ARG A 44 6.23 -2.61 1.52
N ALA A 45 6.86 -2.87 2.66
CA ALA A 45 6.75 -4.18 3.30
C ALA A 45 5.37 -4.36 3.94
N ILE A 46 4.84 -5.58 3.89
CA ILE A 46 3.59 -5.96 4.54
C ILE A 46 3.91 -6.30 6.00
N MET A 47 3.14 -5.73 6.92
CA MET A 47 3.24 -6.04 8.35
C MET A 47 2.55 -7.37 8.66
N GLY A 48 3.25 -8.25 9.35
CA GLY A 48 2.77 -9.54 9.83
C GLY A 48 2.39 -9.52 11.29
N THR A 49 2.70 -10.63 11.99
CA THR A 49 2.47 -10.76 13.43
C THR A 49 3.25 -9.67 14.16
N TYR A 50 2.57 -8.99 15.08
CA TYR A 50 3.16 -7.98 15.93
C TYR A 50 2.62 -8.07 17.36
N GLY A 51 3.42 -7.58 18.29
CA GLY A 51 3.02 -7.40 19.68
C GLY A 51 3.75 -6.22 20.28
N TRP A 52 3.04 -5.39 21.05
CA TRP A 52 3.66 -4.30 21.79
C TRP A 52 2.92 -3.94 23.08
N ASP A 53 3.68 -3.42 24.03
CA ASP A 53 3.22 -2.92 25.31
C ASP A 53 3.39 -1.40 25.37
N TYR A 54 2.33 -0.69 25.77
CA TYR A 54 2.38 0.75 25.98
C TYR A 54 1.56 1.14 27.21
N GLY A 55 2.25 1.57 28.27
CA GLY A 55 1.64 1.85 29.56
C GLY A 55 1.02 0.57 30.16
N ASN A 56 -0.29 0.58 30.38
CA ASN A 56 -1.03 -0.54 30.97
C ASN A 56 -1.76 -1.38 29.91
N ARG A 57 -1.38 -1.22 28.63
CA ARG A 57 -2.02 -1.88 27.49
C ARG A 57 -1.01 -2.76 26.78
N SER A 58 -1.44 -3.96 26.44
CA SER A 58 -0.73 -4.88 25.55
C SER A 58 -1.59 -5.08 24.32
N VAL A 59 -0.99 -4.97 23.14
CA VAL A 59 -1.65 -5.25 21.86
C VAL A 59 -0.88 -6.39 21.21
N GLN A 60 -1.60 -7.40 20.76
CA GLN A 60 -1.07 -8.49 19.96
C GLN A 60 -1.98 -8.69 18.76
N ALA A 61 -1.41 -8.69 17.57
CA ALA A 61 -2.09 -9.16 16.38
C ALA A 61 -1.32 -10.35 15.83
N ASP A 62 -2.00 -11.48 15.75
CA ASP A 62 -1.50 -12.64 15.05
C ASP A 62 -1.84 -12.52 13.56
N SER A 63 -0.86 -12.76 12.71
CA SER A 63 -1.00 -12.75 11.27
C SER A 63 -0.36 -14.00 10.68
N MET A 64 -0.62 -14.26 9.40
CA MET A 64 0.06 -15.34 8.72
C MET A 64 1.57 -15.07 8.64
N HIS A 65 2.36 -16.15 8.59
CA HIS A 65 3.79 -16.02 8.32
C HIS A 65 4.01 -15.28 6.99
N PRO A 66 5.00 -14.36 6.87
CA PRO A 66 5.16 -13.54 5.68
C PRO A 66 5.28 -14.30 4.35
N THR A 67 5.82 -15.52 4.38
CA THR A 67 5.87 -16.41 3.20
C THR A 67 4.49 -16.81 2.64
N LYS A 68 3.41 -16.57 3.40
CA LYS A 68 2.03 -16.87 3.01
C LYS A 68 1.23 -15.62 2.61
N PHE A 69 1.85 -14.44 2.58
CA PHE A 69 1.17 -13.23 2.15
C PHE A 69 0.81 -13.27 0.67
N GLN A 70 -0.30 -12.61 0.34
CA GLN A 70 -0.65 -12.27 -1.03
C GLN A 70 0.03 -10.95 -1.36
N TYR A 71 1.22 -11.03 -1.95
CA TYR A 71 1.97 -9.84 -2.36
C TYR A 71 1.31 -9.17 -3.55
N ARG A 72 0.99 -7.90 -3.36
CA ARG A 72 0.53 -7.01 -4.42
C ARG A 72 1.70 -6.21 -4.97
N PRO A 73 1.56 -5.59 -6.15
CA PRO A 73 2.68 -4.92 -6.79
C PRO A 73 3.37 -3.83 -5.96
N GLU A 74 2.62 -3.11 -5.12
CA GLU A 74 3.15 -2.13 -4.17
C GLU A 74 4.05 -2.76 -3.09
N ASN A 75 4.02 -4.08 -2.93
CA ASN A 75 4.84 -4.88 -2.02
C ASN A 75 5.93 -5.70 -2.72
N ILE A 76 6.08 -5.53 -4.04
CA ILE A 76 7.07 -6.21 -4.86
C ILE A 76 8.14 -5.21 -5.29
N LEU A 77 9.32 -5.32 -4.69
CA LEU A 77 10.47 -4.51 -5.07
C LEU A 77 11.15 -5.15 -6.29
N GLN A 78 11.21 -4.41 -7.40
CA GLN A 78 12.03 -4.78 -8.54
C GLN A 78 13.50 -4.50 -8.22
N VAL A 79 14.38 -5.46 -8.50
CA VAL A 79 15.81 -5.37 -8.18
C VAL A 79 16.65 -5.95 -9.30
N ALA A 80 17.87 -5.46 -9.48
CA ALA A 80 18.86 -6.19 -10.25
C ALA A 80 19.38 -7.40 -9.45
N ALA A 81 19.81 -8.46 -10.14
CA ALA A 81 20.44 -9.60 -9.46
C ALA A 81 21.71 -9.15 -8.72
N GLY A 82 21.87 -9.57 -7.46
CA GLY A 82 23.00 -9.17 -6.60
C GLY A 82 22.95 -7.71 -6.11
N GLU A 83 21.84 -7.01 -6.32
CA GLU A 83 21.69 -5.64 -5.85
C GLU A 83 21.53 -5.58 -4.32
N LYS A 84 22.16 -4.57 -3.72
CA LYS A 84 21.91 -4.19 -2.34
C LYS A 84 20.72 -3.24 -2.27
N ILE A 85 19.71 -3.63 -1.53
CA ILE A 85 18.53 -2.80 -1.28
C ILE A 85 18.63 -2.12 0.07
N THR A 86 17.95 -0.99 0.18
CA THR A 86 17.86 -0.21 1.42
C THR A 86 16.43 -0.20 1.91
N ILE A 87 16.20 -0.60 3.16
CA ILE A 87 14.89 -0.63 3.81
C ILE A 87 14.93 0.34 5.00
N TYR A 88 13.93 1.20 5.12
CA TYR A 88 13.84 2.21 6.16
C TYR A 88 12.41 2.37 6.66
N PRO A 89 12.23 2.81 7.91
CA PRO A 89 10.90 3.08 8.45
C PRO A 89 10.28 4.30 7.77
N VAL A 90 8.98 4.22 7.48
CA VAL A 90 8.15 5.35 7.07
C VAL A 90 7.81 6.12 8.35
N TYR A 91 8.58 7.17 8.64
CA TYR A 91 8.57 7.82 9.95
C TYR A 91 7.28 8.58 10.29
N ASN A 92 6.89 8.45 11.55
CA ASN A 92 6.61 9.61 12.38
C ASN A 92 7.73 9.70 13.44
N ASP A 93 8.70 10.60 13.20
CA ASP A 93 10.10 10.57 13.67
C ASP A 93 10.31 10.61 15.21
N LYS A 94 9.24 10.77 15.99
CA LYS A 94 9.30 11.02 17.44
C LYS A 94 9.37 9.75 18.30
N PHE A 95 9.02 8.58 17.78
CA PHE A 95 8.83 7.38 18.61
C PHE A 95 9.90 6.29 18.45
N TYR A 96 10.65 6.26 17.34
CA TYR A 96 11.50 5.10 16.98
C TYR A 96 12.98 5.44 16.80
N LYS A 97 13.39 6.69 17.04
CA LYS A 97 14.76 7.14 16.80
C LYS A 97 15.75 6.39 17.71
N GLY A 98 16.59 5.54 17.11
CA GLY A 98 17.65 4.79 17.80
C GLY A 98 17.15 3.59 18.61
N SER A 99 15.91 3.15 18.42
CA SER A 99 15.33 2.03 19.18
C SER A 99 15.06 0.79 18.34
N LEU A 100 15.32 0.81 17.03
CA LEU A 100 15.09 -0.35 16.17
C LEU A 100 16.26 -1.32 16.28
N GLU A 101 15.92 -2.60 16.37
CA GLU A 101 16.85 -3.73 16.33
C GLU A 101 16.31 -4.71 15.28
N LEU A 102 17.17 -5.13 14.36
CA LEU A 102 16.88 -6.23 13.44
C LEU A 102 17.17 -7.52 14.20
N PHE A 103 16.13 -8.15 14.72
CA PHE A 103 16.24 -9.35 15.55
C PHE A 103 16.49 -10.59 14.70
N ASP A 104 15.82 -10.68 13.55
CA ASP A 104 15.97 -11.79 12.63
C ASP A 104 15.78 -11.35 11.18
N PHE A 105 16.44 -12.06 10.27
CA PHE A 105 16.36 -11.85 8.84
C PHE A 105 16.45 -13.18 8.11
N GLU A 106 15.39 -13.52 7.40
CA GLU A 106 15.30 -14.74 6.62
C GLU A 106 15.00 -14.42 5.17
N VAL A 107 15.52 -15.24 4.27
CA VAL A 107 15.26 -15.13 2.83
C VAL A 107 14.78 -16.45 2.31
N TYR A 108 13.70 -16.38 1.55
CA TYR A 108 13.08 -17.53 0.91
C TYR A 108 13.06 -17.34 -0.60
N SER A 109 13.48 -18.35 -1.34
CA SER A 109 13.29 -18.41 -2.79
C SER A 109 11.88 -18.90 -3.12
N VAL A 110 11.30 -18.35 -4.19
CA VAL A 110 9.96 -18.69 -4.68
C VAL A 110 10.05 -19.27 -6.08
N GLN A 111 9.63 -20.53 -6.24
CA GLN A 111 9.55 -21.22 -7.53
C GLN A 111 8.14 -21.78 -7.72
N GLY A 112 7.33 -21.11 -8.54
CA GLY A 112 5.91 -21.46 -8.67
C GLY A 112 5.20 -21.24 -7.34
N THR A 113 4.68 -22.33 -6.74
CA THR A 113 4.04 -22.32 -5.42
C THR A 113 4.97 -22.77 -4.29
N GLU A 114 6.18 -23.22 -4.61
CA GLU A 114 7.15 -23.69 -3.63
C GLU A 114 7.94 -22.52 -3.04
N VAL A 115 8.10 -22.53 -1.72
CA VAL A 115 8.85 -21.53 -0.96
C VAL A 115 9.87 -22.26 -0.10
N SER A 116 11.16 -21.98 -0.31
CA SER A 116 12.25 -22.66 0.39
C SER A 116 13.29 -21.67 0.92
N PRO A 117 13.89 -21.91 2.11
CA PRO A 117 14.94 -21.05 2.63
C PRO A 117 16.14 -21.00 1.68
N SER A 118 16.62 -19.80 1.34
CA SER A 118 17.76 -19.60 0.45
C SER A 118 18.95 -18.92 1.12
N GLY A 119 18.78 -18.47 2.37
CA GLY A 119 19.79 -17.69 3.09
C GLY A 119 19.94 -16.27 2.54
N GLY A 120 20.37 -15.37 3.41
CA GLY A 120 20.63 -13.98 3.05
C GLY A 120 21.26 -13.23 4.20
N VAL A 121 21.76 -12.04 3.92
CA VAL A 121 22.43 -11.19 4.91
C VAL A 121 21.81 -9.81 4.87
N ALA A 122 21.52 -9.30 6.05
CA ALA A 122 21.09 -7.93 6.25
C ALA A 122 21.88 -7.30 7.41
N GLU A 123 22.13 -6.00 7.30
CA GLU A 123 22.79 -5.20 8.33
C GLU A 123 21.89 -4.01 8.68
N LEU A 124 21.69 -3.77 9.98
CA LEU A 124 21.02 -2.57 10.47
C LEU A 124 22.07 -1.51 10.85
N LYS A 125 22.01 -0.34 10.22
CA LYS A 125 22.82 0.83 10.56
C LYS A 125 21.92 2.00 10.93
N GLY A 126 21.84 2.28 12.23
CA GLY A 126 20.86 3.23 12.76
C GLY A 126 19.45 2.66 12.62
N SER A 127 18.63 3.30 11.79
CA SER A 127 17.26 2.87 11.47
C SER A 127 17.12 2.30 10.06
N THR A 128 18.23 2.17 9.32
CA THR A 128 18.24 1.70 7.95
C THR A 128 18.78 0.28 7.88
N ILE A 129 18.02 -0.63 7.30
CA ILE A 129 18.44 -2.00 7.01
C ILE A 129 19.00 -2.01 5.58
N THR A 130 20.20 -2.54 5.39
CA THR A 130 20.74 -2.87 4.07
C THR A 130 20.71 -4.37 3.91
N ALA A 131 20.06 -4.86 2.87
CA ALA A 131 19.96 -6.29 2.58
C ALA A 131 20.53 -6.59 1.19
N GLU A 132 21.23 -7.71 1.08
CA GLU A 132 21.68 -8.22 -0.22
C GLU A 132 20.65 -9.20 -0.76
N VAL A 133 20.11 -8.92 -1.94
CA VAL A 133 19.23 -9.87 -2.61
C VAL A 133 20.09 -10.97 -3.21
N PRO A 134 19.76 -12.26 -3.00
CA PRO A 134 20.51 -13.36 -3.60
C PRO A 134 20.75 -13.15 -5.11
N GLU A 135 21.95 -13.46 -5.60
CA GLU A 135 22.30 -13.35 -7.02
C GLU A 135 21.43 -14.25 -7.92
N ALA A 136 20.80 -15.28 -7.33
CA ALA A 136 19.91 -16.17 -8.04
C ALA A 136 18.75 -15.39 -8.66
N SER A 137 18.54 -15.57 -9.96
CA SER A 137 17.41 -14.96 -10.66
C SER A 137 16.09 -15.51 -10.13
N GLY A 138 15.11 -14.65 -9.91
CA GLY A 138 13.76 -15.06 -9.54
C GLY A 138 13.13 -14.19 -8.46
N ASP A 139 12.10 -14.75 -7.87
CA ASP A 139 11.29 -14.11 -6.84
C ASP A 139 11.79 -14.59 -5.47
N HIS A 140 11.99 -13.66 -4.55
CA HIS A 140 12.35 -13.98 -3.17
C HIS A 140 11.45 -13.24 -2.19
N ILE A 141 11.27 -13.80 -1.00
CA ILE A 141 10.58 -13.17 0.11
C ILE A 141 11.60 -12.90 1.20
N LEU A 142 11.76 -11.62 1.54
CA LEU A 142 12.55 -11.18 2.68
C LEU A 142 11.62 -11.08 3.88
N VAL A 143 11.98 -11.81 4.93
CA VAL A 143 11.29 -11.79 6.22
C VAL A 143 12.18 -11.07 7.21
N MET A 144 11.65 -9.99 7.80
CA MET A 144 12.37 -9.19 8.79
C MET A 144 11.61 -9.24 10.10
N ILE A 145 12.29 -9.58 11.19
CA ILE A 145 11.73 -9.42 12.53
C ILE A 145 12.42 -8.23 13.17
N ILE A 146 11.66 -7.16 13.39
CA ILE A 146 12.15 -5.93 14.01
C ILE A 146 11.65 -5.88 15.45
N ARG A 147 12.58 -5.61 16.36
CA ARG A 147 12.28 -5.21 17.74
C ARG A 147 12.41 -3.71 17.88
N TYR A 148 11.57 -3.16 18.72
CA TYR A 148 11.59 -1.76 19.11
C TYR A 148 11.26 -1.66 20.61
N GLN A 149 11.45 -0.48 21.19
CA GLN A 149 11.31 -0.28 22.65
C GLN A 149 10.02 -0.85 23.26
N GLN A 150 8.94 -0.85 22.49
CA GLN A 150 7.63 -1.29 22.97
C GLN A 150 7.25 -2.69 22.52
N GLY A 151 7.99 -3.34 21.62
CA GLY A 151 7.51 -4.60 21.04
C GLY A 151 8.33 -5.19 19.91
N SER A 152 7.69 -6.10 19.18
CA SER A 152 8.26 -6.77 18.01
C SER A 152 7.23 -6.91 16.90
N VAL A 153 7.71 -6.95 15.67
CA VAL A 153 6.90 -7.05 14.47
C VAL A 153 7.64 -7.82 13.40
N SER A 154 6.93 -8.69 12.69
CA SER A 154 7.42 -9.35 11.48
C SER A 154 6.98 -8.57 10.25
N TYR A 155 7.83 -8.52 9.22
CA TYR A 155 7.51 -7.93 7.93
C TYR A 155 7.84 -8.90 6.80
N GLY A 156 7.05 -8.81 5.74
CA GLY A 156 7.30 -9.48 4.46
C GLY A 156 7.52 -8.47 3.36
N LEU A 157 8.59 -8.64 2.59
CA LEU A 157 8.83 -7.91 1.35
C LEU A 157 9.15 -8.91 0.24
N LYS A 158 8.41 -8.85 -0.88
CA LYS A 158 8.77 -9.64 -2.05
C LYS A 158 9.76 -8.84 -2.89
N VAL A 159 10.82 -9.49 -3.34
CA VAL A 159 11.78 -8.92 -4.30
C VAL A 159 11.80 -9.77 -5.56
N SER A 160 11.83 -9.12 -6.72
CA SER A 160 11.84 -9.79 -8.02
C SER A 160 13.00 -9.28 -8.85
N SER A 161 13.85 -10.21 -9.30
CA SER A 161 14.89 -9.91 -10.29
C SER A 161 14.39 -10.02 -11.73
N LYS A 162 13.19 -10.58 -11.93
CA LYS A 162 12.52 -10.53 -13.23
C LYS A 162 12.07 -9.10 -13.39
N LYS A 163 12.51 -8.44 -14.46
CA LYS A 163 11.96 -7.15 -14.89
C LYS A 163 10.48 -7.36 -15.19
N GLU A 164 9.63 -7.26 -14.16
CA GLU A 164 8.21 -7.13 -14.38
C GLU A 164 8.04 -5.83 -15.14
N ALA A 165 7.20 -5.85 -16.18
CA ALA A 165 6.85 -4.64 -16.88
C ALA A 165 6.46 -3.59 -15.83
N PRO A 166 7.06 -2.38 -15.83
CA PRO A 166 6.66 -1.34 -14.89
C PRO A 166 5.15 -1.21 -15.01
N MET A 167 4.46 -1.37 -13.89
CA MET A 167 3.01 -1.25 -13.89
C MET A 167 2.64 0.10 -14.46
N LYS A 168 1.75 0.09 -15.45
CA LYS A 168 1.28 1.32 -16.11
C LYS A 168 0.33 2.14 -15.24
N GLY A 169 0.21 1.81 -13.96
CA GLY A 169 -0.86 2.29 -13.08
C GLY A 169 -2.06 1.35 -13.10
N LEU A 170 -3.24 1.92 -12.87
CA LEU A 170 -4.52 1.23 -12.92
C LEU A 170 -5.24 1.58 -14.22
N GLU A 171 -5.98 0.62 -14.76
CA GLU A 171 -6.79 0.76 -15.96
C GLU A 171 -8.27 0.60 -15.55
N LEU A 172 -9.06 1.66 -15.72
CA LEU A 172 -10.50 1.66 -15.48
C LEU A 172 -11.24 1.45 -16.80
N TYR A 173 -11.90 0.31 -16.95
CA TYR A 173 -12.70 -0.01 -18.14
C TYR A 173 -14.16 0.36 -17.92
N ILE A 174 -14.77 1.03 -18.91
CA ILE A 174 -16.20 1.38 -18.92
C ILE A 174 -16.93 0.71 -20.10
N PHE A 175 -18.08 0.12 -19.82
CA PHE A 175 -18.90 -0.56 -20.82
C PHE A 175 -20.39 -0.56 -20.46
N ARG A 176 -21.24 -1.06 -21.38
CA ARG A 176 -22.67 -1.27 -21.12
C ARG A 176 -22.97 -2.74 -20.92
N ASP A 177 -23.72 -3.04 -19.86
CA ASP A 177 -24.35 -4.34 -19.66
C ASP A 177 -25.79 -4.15 -19.18
N GLY A 178 -26.74 -4.83 -19.82
CA GLY A 178 -28.17 -4.69 -19.51
C GLY A 178 -28.71 -3.26 -19.55
N GLY A 179 -28.10 -2.35 -20.33
CA GLY A 179 -28.47 -0.94 -20.41
C GLY A 179 -27.89 -0.05 -19.31
N LYS A 180 -27.06 -0.58 -18.42
CA LYS A 180 -26.36 0.16 -17.37
C LYS A 180 -24.91 0.40 -17.74
N VAL A 181 -24.33 1.48 -17.21
CA VAL A 181 -22.88 1.70 -17.26
C VAL A 181 -22.22 0.81 -16.21
N VAL A 182 -21.22 0.04 -16.62
CA VAL A 182 -20.45 -0.85 -15.77
C VAL A 182 -18.98 -0.47 -15.84
N TYR A 183 -18.31 -0.58 -14.70
CA TYR A 183 -16.93 -0.22 -14.46
C TYR A 183 -16.15 -1.45 -14.02
N SER A 184 -14.94 -1.64 -14.53
CA SER A 184 -14.03 -2.71 -14.11
C SER A 184 -12.63 -2.15 -13.94
N LEU A 185 -12.07 -2.28 -12.75
CA LEU A 185 -10.74 -1.77 -12.42
C LEU A 185 -9.71 -2.89 -12.48
N LEU A 186 -8.67 -2.71 -13.28
CA LEU A 186 -7.59 -3.68 -13.45
C LEU A 186 -6.22 -3.04 -13.26
N VAL A 187 -5.23 -3.89 -12.95
CA VAL A 187 -3.82 -3.50 -12.97
C VAL A 187 -3.36 -3.31 -14.42
N GLY A 188 -2.73 -2.18 -14.70
CA GLY A 188 -2.25 -1.83 -16.03
C GLY A 188 -1.09 -2.66 -16.50
N THR A 189 -1.16 -3.13 -17.76
CA THR A 189 -0.18 -4.05 -18.33
C THR A 189 0.32 -3.63 -19.71
N ASN A 190 1.43 -4.21 -20.17
CA ASN A 190 1.96 -3.98 -21.51
C ASN A 190 1.22 -4.72 -22.64
N ARG A 191 0.06 -5.33 -22.34
CA ARG A 191 -0.80 -6.00 -23.32
C ARG A 191 -2.22 -5.50 -23.20
N ASN A 192 -2.99 -5.69 -24.26
CA ASN A 192 -4.43 -5.47 -24.23
C ASN A 192 -5.09 -6.54 -23.34
N LYS A 193 -6.11 -6.12 -22.58
CA LYS A 193 -7.00 -7.03 -21.83
C LYS A 193 -8.01 -7.66 -22.78
N THR A 194 -8.35 -8.92 -22.55
CA THR A 194 -9.46 -9.56 -23.28
C THR A 194 -10.80 -9.11 -22.69
N GLU A 195 -11.87 -9.27 -23.45
CA GLU A 195 -13.22 -8.97 -22.99
C GLU A 195 -13.61 -9.81 -21.77
N GLU A 196 -13.22 -11.10 -21.75
CA GLU A 196 -13.47 -11.99 -20.62
C GLU A 196 -12.73 -11.55 -19.35
N GLU A 197 -11.53 -10.99 -19.47
CA GLU A 197 -10.79 -10.45 -18.32
C GLU A 197 -11.45 -9.20 -17.74
N ILE A 198 -11.99 -8.34 -18.60
CA ILE A 198 -12.66 -7.10 -18.20
C ILE A 198 -14.01 -7.42 -17.54
N THR A 199 -14.82 -8.24 -18.21
CA THR A 199 -16.21 -8.55 -17.82
C THR A 199 -16.31 -9.62 -16.74
N GLY A 200 -15.38 -10.58 -16.70
CA GLY A 200 -15.33 -11.63 -15.68
C GLY A 200 -14.63 -11.20 -14.39
N ASN A 201 -14.18 -9.95 -14.30
CA ASN A 201 -13.52 -9.43 -13.11
C ASN A 201 -14.52 -9.37 -11.93
N PRO A 202 -14.18 -9.93 -10.74
CA PRO A 202 -15.03 -9.83 -9.56
C PRO A 202 -15.28 -8.39 -9.09
N MET A 203 -14.52 -7.42 -9.61
CA MET A 203 -14.66 -5.99 -9.31
C MET A 203 -15.49 -5.22 -10.36
N ALA A 204 -16.13 -5.90 -11.31
CA ALA A 204 -17.07 -5.28 -12.22
C ALA A 204 -18.31 -4.81 -11.45
N THR A 205 -18.63 -3.52 -11.50
CA THR A 205 -19.73 -2.90 -10.73
C THR A 205 -20.41 -1.79 -11.54
N ASP A 206 -21.68 -1.52 -11.27
CA ASP A 206 -22.41 -0.35 -11.78
C ASP A 206 -22.41 0.83 -10.78
N SER A 207 -21.67 0.70 -9.67
CA SER A 207 -21.57 1.70 -8.59
C SER A 207 -20.22 2.41 -8.60
N LEU A 208 -20.24 3.73 -8.81
CA LEU A 208 -19.04 4.57 -8.73
C LEU A 208 -18.44 4.65 -7.33
N GLU A 209 -19.27 4.56 -6.29
CA GLU A 209 -18.79 4.58 -4.90
C GLU A 209 -17.95 3.34 -4.58
N ASP A 210 -18.29 2.19 -5.16
CA ASP A 210 -17.48 0.98 -5.00
C ASP A 210 -16.09 1.16 -5.62
N ILE A 211 -16.02 1.75 -6.81
CA ILE A 211 -14.76 2.10 -7.47
C ILE A 211 -13.95 3.09 -6.62
N ARG A 212 -14.61 4.06 -5.99
CA ARG A 212 -13.97 5.04 -5.09
C ARG A 212 -13.36 4.43 -3.86
N MET A 213 -14.09 3.53 -3.18
CA MET A 213 -13.54 2.82 -2.04
C MET A 213 -12.30 1.99 -2.43
N GLN A 214 -12.32 1.37 -3.61
CA GLN A 214 -11.17 0.61 -4.12
C GLN A 214 -9.99 1.53 -4.43
N LEU A 215 -10.22 2.61 -5.17
CA LEU A 215 -9.18 3.59 -5.53
C LEU A 215 -8.58 4.28 -4.31
N GLY A 216 -9.35 4.51 -3.25
CA GLY A 216 -8.84 5.03 -1.97
C GLY A 216 -7.75 4.16 -1.34
N GLY A 217 -7.70 2.87 -1.67
CA GLY A 217 -6.62 1.95 -1.27
C GLY A 217 -5.31 2.11 -2.05
N PHE A 218 -5.32 2.83 -3.17
CA PHE A 218 -4.21 2.95 -4.12
C PHE A 218 -3.60 4.35 -4.18
N ALA A 219 -3.60 5.08 -3.06
CA ALA A 219 -3.03 6.43 -2.95
C ALA A 219 -1.72 6.55 -3.76
N ASP A 220 -1.67 7.54 -4.66
CA ASP A 220 -0.56 7.85 -5.57
C ASP A 220 -0.46 7.02 -6.88
N SER A 221 -1.48 6.25 -7.26
CA SER A 221 -1.49 5.53 -8.55
C SER A 221 -2.10 6.35 -9.69
N PHE A 222 -1.47 6.32 -10.88
CA PHE A 222 -2.07 6.86 -12.10
C PHE A 222 -3.22 5.94 -12.56
N VAL A 223 -4.41 6.50 -12.76
CA VAL A 223 -5.56 5.79 -13.33
C VAL A 223 -5.74 6.22 -14.78
N THR A 224 -5.78 5.25 -15.69
CA THR A 224 -6.07 5.46 -17.11
C THR A 224 -7.46 4.92 -17.41
N ILE A 225 -8.31 5.74 -18.05
CA ILE A 225 -9.69 5.35 -18.38
C ILE A 225 -9.74 4.79 -19.80
N TYR A 226 -10.43 3.65 -19.96
CA TYR A 226 -10.63 2.96 -21.22
C TYR A 226 -12.11 2.69 -21.48
N GLN A 227 -12.59 3.03 -22.66
CA GLN A 227 -13.86 2.50 -23.17
C GLN A 227 -13.65 1.09 -23.71
N MET A 228 -14.46 0.13 -23.29
CA MET A 228 -14.41 -1.22 -23.85
C MET A 228 -14.84 -1.22 -25.33
N PRO A 229 -14.19 -2.02 -26.19
CA PRO A 229 -14.64 -2.20 -27.57
C PRO A 229 -16.13 -2.56 -27.64
N GLY A 230 -16.90 -1.84 -28.46
CA GLY A 230 -18.33 -2.10 -28.65
C GLY A 230 -19.27 -1.48 -27.62
N ALA A 231 -18.77 -0.81 -26.58
CA ALA A 231 -19.62 -0.15 -25.58
C ALA A 231 -20.49 1.00 -26.13
N ASN A 232 -20.16 1.53 -27.32
CA ASN A 232 -20.95 2.49 -28.09
C ASN A 232 -21.61 3.59 -27.24
N PHE A 233 -20.81 4.34 -26.48
CA PHE A 233 -21.27 5.59 -25.86
C PHE A 233 -21.31 6.70 -26.90
N THR A 234 -22.31 7.58 -26.80
CA THR A 234 -22.25 8.87 -27.50
C THR A 234 -21.19 9.76 -26.86
N GLU A 235 -20.68 10.74 -27.60
CA GLU A 235 -19.70 11.71 -27.08
C GLU A 235 -20.21 12.42 -25.82
N ALA A 236 -21.49 12.83 -25.82
CA ALA A 236 -22.11 13.48 -24.67
C ALA A 236 -22.19 12.56 -23.43
N GLU A 237 -22.50 11.28 -23.62
CA GLU A 237 -22.52 10.31 -22.53
C GLU A 237 -21.11 10.04 -21.99
N TYR A 238 -20.12 9.92 -22.87
CA TYR A 238 -18.73 9.73 -22.45
C TYR A 238 -18.22 10.91 -21.63
N LEU A 239 -18.45 12.15 -22.09
CA LEU A 239 -18.08 13.36 -21.37
C LEU A 239 -18.78 13.45 -20.01
N SER A 240 -20.07 13.10 -19.94
CA SER A 240 -20.81 13.06 -18.67
C SER A 240 -20.21 12.04 -17.69
N ILE A 241 -19.75 10.88 -18.16
CA ILE A 241 -19.09 9.88 -17.32
C ILE A 241 -17.73 10.42 -16.88
N GLU A 242 -16.94 11.01 -17.77
CA GLU A 242 -15.64 11.59 -17.47
C GLU A 242 -15.72 12.68 -16.40
N ASP A 243 -16.71 13.57 -16.50
CA ASP A 243 -17.00 14.61 -15.50
C ASP A 243 -17.35 13.97 -14.14
N GLU A 244 -18.22 12.95 -14.12
CA GLU A 244 -18.63 12.25 -12.90
C GLU A 244 -17.45 11.53 -12.21
N LEU A 245 -16.56 10.91 -12.99
CA LEU A 245 -15.33 10.32 -12.48
C LEU A 245 -14.41 11.42 -11.92
N THR A 246 -14.21 12.52 -12.66
CA THR A 246 -13.35 13.64 -12.24
C THR A 246 -13.82 14.24 -10.90
N ASP A 247 -15.11 14.52 -10.77
CA ASP A 247 -15.73 15.03 -9.55
C ASP A 247 -15.66 14.01 -8.39
N GLY A 248 -15.86 12.72 -8.69
CA GLY A 248 -15.86 11.65 -7.68
C GLY A 248 -14.49 11.35 -7.09
N PHE A 249 -13.42 11.43 -7.89
CA PHE A 249 -12.07 11.03 -7.48
C PHE A 249 -11.15 12.20 -7.12
N GLY A 250 -11.47 13.44 -7.50
CA GLY A 250 -10.67 14.62 -7.12
C GLY A 250 -9.25 14.62 -7.71
N HIS A 251 -9.04 13.91 -8.82
CA HIS A 251 -7.76 13.80 -9.53
C HIS A 251 -7.91 14.26 -10.98
N GLU A 252 -6.84 14.85 -11.54
CA GLU A 252 -6.73 15.07 -12.99
C GLU A 252 -6.44 13.73 -13.68
N PHE A 253 -7.37 13.25 -14.50
CA PHE A 253 -7.19 12.04 -15.30
C PHE A 253 -6.41 12.35 -16.58
N ASN A 254 -5.39 11.54 -16.89
CA ASN A 254 -4.79 11.54 -18.23
C ASN A 254 -5.67 10.68 -19.15
N ALA A 255 -6.50 11.32 -19.97
CA ALA A 255 -7.29 10.66 -21.00
C ALA A 255 -6.36 10.07 -22.08
N ALA A 256 -5.92 8.82 -21.91
CA ALA A 256 -5.19 8.10 -22.94
C ALA A 256 -6.17 7.45 -23.91
N GLY A 257 -6.68 8.25 -24.84
CA GLY A 257 -7.14 7.80 -26.16
C GLY A 257 -8.23 6.73 -26.20
N VAL A 258 -9.43 7.17 -26.60
CA VAL A 258 -10.40 6.32 -27.31
C VAL A 258 -9.64 5.42 -28.28
N TRP A 259 -9.76 4.11 -28.15
CA TRP A 259 -9.30 3.18 -29.20
C TRP A 259 -10.13 3.47 -30.45
N SER A 260 -9.63 4.33 -31.34
CA SER A 260 -10.09 4.30 -32.72
C SER A 260 -9.61 2.98 -33.32
N ARG A 261 -10.54 2.29 -33.97
CA ARG A 261 -10.33 1.02 -34.69
C ARG A 261 -9.06 1.00 -35.53
#